data_AF-A0A7Y7DFE5-F1
#
_entry.id   AF-A0A7Y7DFE5-F1
#
_cell.length_a   1.000
_cell.length_b   1.000
_cell.length_c   1.000
_cell.angle_alpha   90.00
_cell.angle_beta   90.00
_cell.angle_gamma   90.00
#
_symmetry.space_group_name_H-M   'P 1'
#
loop_
_entity.id
_entity.type
_entity.pdbx_description
1 polymer ?
#
loop_
_entity_poly.entity_id
_entity_poly.type
_entity_poly.pdbx_seq_one_letter_code
_entity_poly.pdbx_strand_id
1 'polypeptide(L)'
;MKNYIKIGFVSFFLLVGFFLLPNKSIGQTTEPTKQEIKEAKAAEKYEKAKEKLSKDEEKLEKAKEKLQKSRDKFNKSNTGGKLSPKQVSKETKSIQKQEKQVEKLEKEIEKLKEEIREYEEGG
;
A
#
# COMPACT_ATOMS: atom_id res chain seq x y z
N MET A 1 -75.89 5.59 -1.29
CA MET A 1 -75.79 7.05 -1.46
C MET A 1 -74.62 7.56 -0.62
N LYS A 2 -73.70 8.33 -1.24
CA LYS A 2 -72.72 9.25 -0.63
C LYS A 2 -71.67 8.58 0.28
N ASN A 3 -70.49 8.20 -0.21
CA ASN A 3 -69.30 9.04 -0.50
C ASN A 3 -69.00 10.13 0.56
N TYR A 4 -67.69 10.32 0.82
CA TYR A 4 -67.03 11.52 1.40
C TYR A 4 -66.46 11.50 2.84
N ILE A 5 -66.18 10.34 3.47
CA ILE A 5 -65.47 10.32 4.79
C ILE A 5 -64.08 9.65 4.72
N LYS A 6 -63.39 9.70 3.56
CA LYS A 6 -62.01 9.18 3.42
C LYS A 6 -61.04 10.06 2.63
N ILE A 7 -61.40 11.30 2.30
CA ILE A 7 -60.55 12.21 1.47
C ILE A 7 -60.14 13.49 2.22
N GLY A 8 -60.70 13.77 3.41
CA GLY A 8 -60.32 14.94 4.21
C GLY A 8 -59.04 14.79 5.05
N PHE A 9 -58.63 13.56 5.38
CA PHE A 9 -57.49 13.34 6.29
C PHE A 9 -56.18 12.97 5.56
N VAL A 10 -56.26 12.48 4.32
CA VAL A 10 -55.08 12.11 3.52
C VAL A 10 -54.54 13.30 2.71
N SER A 11 -55.35 14.35 2.49
CA SER A 11 -54.92 15.55 1.76
C SER A 11 -54.20 16.59 2.62
N PHE A 12 -54.31 16.53 3.96
CA PHE A 12 -53.59 17.46 4.85
C PHE A 12 -52.15 16.99 5.13
N PHE A 13 -51.87 15.69 4.99
CA PHE A 13 -50.53 15.13 5.17
C PHE A 13 -49.64 15.24 3.92
N LEU A 14 -50.21 15.47 2.73
CA LEU A 14 -49.45 15.63 1.48
C LEU A 14 -49.01 17.07 1.18
N LEU A 15 -49.60 18.07 1.83
CA LEU A 15 -49.27 19.50 1.61
C LEU A 15 -48.32 20.08 2.66
N VAL A 16 -48.16 19.44 3.82
CA VAL A 16 -47.23 19.87 4.88
C VAL A 16 -45.86 19.18 4.76
N GLY A 17 -45.77 18.03 4.08
CA GLY A 17 -44.52 17.30 3.86
C GLY A 17 -43.58 17.89 2.80
N PHE A 18 -44.07 18.80 1.95
CA PHE A 18 -43.28 19.39 0.86
C PHE A 18 -42.46 20.63 1.31
N PHE A 19 -42.65 21.11 2.53
CA PHE A 19 -42.01 22.34 3.04
C PHE A 19 -40.87 22.11 4.06
N LEU A 20 -40.48 20.84 4.28
CA LEU A 20 -39.35 20.46 5.15
C LEU A 20 -38.28 19.66 4.41
N LEU A 21 -38.20 19.81 3.08
CA LEU A 21 -36.95 19.54 2.39
C LEU A 21 -36.01 20.71 2.68
N PRO A 22 -34.88 20.53 3.38
CA PRO A 22 -33.81 21.50 3.24
C PRO A 22 -33.49 21.52 1.75
N ASN A 23 -33.65 22.69 1.12
CA ASN A 23 -33.01 23.01 -0.15
C ASN A 23 -31.49 22.80 0.05
N LYS A 24 -31.01 21.56 -0.05
CA LYS A 24 -29.62 21.29 -0.37
C LYS A 24 -29.51 21.62 -1.84
N SER A 25 -29.20 22.89 -2.08
CA SER A 25 -28.56 23.42 -3.28
C SER A 25 -27.86 22.31 -4.06
N ILE A 26 -28.48 21.93 -5.17
CA ILE A 26 -27.82 21.27 -6.28
C ILE A 26 -26.68 22.21 -6.70
N GLY A 27 -25.44 21.76 -6.56
CA GLY A 27 -24.27 22.51 -7.00
C GLY A 27 -23.46 23.21 -5.91
N GLN A 28 -23.22 22.56 -4.77
CA GLN A 28 -22.00 22.86 -4.03
C GLN A 28 -20.93 21.90 -4.55
N THR A 29 -20.14 22.33 -5.53
CA THR A 29 -18.76 21.86 -5.64
C THR A 29 -18.09 22.32 -4.35
N THR A 30 -18.20 21.51 -3.30
CA THR A 30 -17.38 21.67 -2.11
C THR A 30 -15.95 21.49 -2.58
N GLU A 31 -15.25 22.62 -2.76
CA GLU A 31 -13.80 22.58 -2.85
C GLU A 31 -13.32 21.76 -1.65
N PRO A 32 -12.51 20.70 -1.88
CA PRO A 32 -12.10 19.85 -0.80
C PRO A 32 -11.36 20.71 0.22
N THR A 33 -11.80 20.61 1.47
CA THR A 33 -11.18 21.33 2.57
C THR A 33 -9.70 20.95 2.67
N LYS A 34 -8.87 21.85 3.22
CA LYS A 34 -7.43 21.55 3.40
C LYS A 34 -7.19 20.26 4.21
N GLN A 35 -8.14 19.84 5.04
CA GLN A 35 -8.11 18.57 5.78
C GLN A 35 -8.40 17.38 4.86
N GLU A 36 -9.49 17.41 4.08
CA GLU A 36 -9.80 16.35 3.12
C GLU A 36 -8.68 16.13 2.09
N ILE A 37 -8.03 17.20 1.63
CA ILE A 37 -6.86 17.09 0.73
C ILE A 37 -5.67 16.41 1.44
N LYS A 38 -5.46 16.68 2.73
CA LYS A 38 -4.37 16.08 3.51
C LYS A 38 -4.62 14.59 3.76
N GLU A 39 -5.84 14.24 4.13
CA GLU A 39 -6.26 12.85 4.35
C GLU A 39 -6.17 12.03 3.06
N ALA A 40 -6.66 12.56 1.94
CA ALA A 40 -6.55 11.90 0.64
C ALA A 40 -5.09 11.64 0.24
N LYS A 41 -4.18 12.61 0.49
CA LYS A 41 -2.74 12.44 0.23
C LYS A 41 -2.09 11.42 1.18
N ALA A 42 -2.56 11.34 2.42
CA ALA A 42 -2.03 10.39 3.39
C ALA A 42 -2.47 8.95 3.04
N ALA A 43 -3.74 8.77 2.67
CA ALA A 43 -4.25 7.50 2.15
C ALA A 43 -3.53 7.06 0.87
N GLU A 44 -3.29 7.98 -0.08
CA GLU A 44 -2.52 7.68 -1.29
C GLU A 44 -1.09 7.22 -0.98
N LYS A 45 -0.42 7.85 -0.01
CA LYS A 45 0.93 7.44 0.42
C LYS A 45 0.92 6.06 1.06
N TYR A 46 -0.08 5.77 1.89
CA TYR A 46 -0.24 4.47 2.54
C TYR A 46 -0.43 3.34 1.52
N GLU A 47 -1.31 3.52 0.55
CA GLU A 47 -1.52 2.52 -0.51
C GLU A 47 -0.25 2.31 -1.35
N LYS A 48 0.47 3.39 -1.69
CA LYS A 48 1.76 3.28 -2.37
C LYS A 48 2.81 2.56 -1.53
N ALA A 49 2.85 2.80 -0.22
CA ALA A 49 3.78 2.14 0.69
C ALA A 49 3.50 0.62 0.75
N LYS A 50 2.24 0.21 0.81
CA LYS A 50 1.84 -1.21 0.75
C LYS A 50 2.21 -1.87 -0.57
N GLU A 51 1.91 -1.23 -1.68
CA GLU A 51 2.26 -1.76 -3.02
C GLU A 51 3.78 -1.89 -3.15
N LYS A 52 4.53 -0.88 -2.68
CA LYS A 52 5.99 -0.91 -2.68
C LYS A 52 6.55 -2.00 -1.76
N LEU A 53 5.98 -2.16 -0.57
CA LEU A 53 6.36 -3.20 0.38
C LEU A 53 6.25 -4.59 -0.24
N SER A 54 5.10 -4.90 -0.85
CA SER A 54 4.88 -6.17 -1.53
C SER A 54 5.92 -6.43 -2.63
N LYS A 55 6.20 -5.42 -3.47
CA LYS A 55 7.23 -5.51 -4.52
C LYS A 55 8.63 -5.69 -3.98
N ASP A 56 8.98 -5.00 -2.89
CA ASP A 56 10.32 -5.07 -2.31
C ASP A 56 10.52 -6.40 -1.56
N GLU A 57 9.49 -6.98 -0.94
CA GLU A 57 9.51 -8.34 -0.39
C GLU A 57 9.75 -9.40 -1.48
N GLU A 58 9.07 -9.30 -2.63
CA GLU A 58 9.32 -10.19 -3.77
C GLU A 58 10.75 -10.06 -4.31
N LYS A 59 11.27 -8.82 -4.41
CA LYS A 59 12.67 -8.59 -4.80
C LYS A 59 13.64 -9.16 -3.78
N LEU A 60 13.34 -9.04 -2.50
CA LEU A 60 14.17 -9.57 -1.42
C LEU A 60 14.27 -11.09 -1.51
N GLU A 61 13.14 -11.78 -1.73
CA GLU A 61 13.12 -13.23 -1.91
C GLU A 61 14.00 -13.66 -3.10
N LYS A 62 13.82 -13.03 -4.26
CA LYS A 62 14.64 -13.30 -5.45
C LYS A 62 16.12 -12.99 -5.23
N ALA A 63 16.43 -11.92 -4.50
CA ALA A 63 17.81 -11.57 -4.16
C ALA A 63 18.46 -12.60 -3.24
N LYS A 64 17.72 -13.09 -2.23
CA LYS A 64 18.16 -14.16 -1.33
C LYS A 64 18.37 -15.47 -2.08
N GLU A 65 17.46 -15.85 -2.97
CA GLU A 65 17.60 -17.05 -3.81
C GLU A 65 18.85 -16.96 -4.71
N LYS A 66 19.09 -15.81 -5.33
CA LYS A 66 20.27 -15.58 -6.19
C LYS A 66 21.57 -15.60 -5.39
N LEU A 67 21.57 -15.04 -4.19
CA LEU A 67 22.71 -15.08 -3.27
C LEU A 67 23.01 -16.52 -2.87
N GLN A 68 21.99 -17.30 -2.50
CA GLN A 68 22.14 -18.70 -2.15
C GLN A 68 22.74 -19.52 -3.31
N LYS A 69 22.17 -19.39 -4.51
CA LYS A 69 22.72 -20.04 -5.72
C LYS A 69 24.17 -19.66 -6.00
N SER A 70 24.54 -18.40 -5.76
CA SER A 70 25.91 -17.91 -5.94
C SER A 70 26.86 -18.54 -4.92
N ARG A 71 26.44 -18.65 -3.65
CA ARG A 71 27.18 -19.33 -2.58
C ARG A 71 27.33 -20.82 -2.87
N ASP A 72 26.28 -21.50 -3.30
CA ASP A 72 26.32 -22.93 -3.62
C ASP A 72 27.27 -23.22 -4.79
N LYS A 73 27.20 -22.40 -5.85
CA LYS A 73 28.10 -22.51 -7.00
C LYS A 73 29.56 -22.26 -6.61
N PHE A 74 29.80 -21.23 -5.80
CA PHE A 74 31.13 -20.91 -5.28
C PHE A 74 31.67 -22.08 -4.46
N ASN A 75 30.90 -22.57 -3.48
CA ASN A 75 31.28 -23.69 -2.63
C ASN A 75 31.60 -24.94 -3.46
N LYS A 76 30.72 -25.31 -4.40
CA LYS A 76 30.93 -26.47 -5.28
C LYS A 76 32.18 -26.35 -6.14
N SER A 77 32.50 -25.16 -6.63
CA SER A 77 33.66 -24.92 -7.49
C SER A 77 34.96 -24.83 -6.68
N ASN A 78 34.88 -24.24 -5.48
CA ASN A 78 36.00 -24.08 -4.56
C ASN A 78 36.42 -25.42 -3.94
N THR A 79 35.46 -26.23 -3.45
CA THR A 79 35.75 -27.57 -2.90
C THR A 79 36.25 -28.53 -3.96
N GLY A 80 35.80 -28.38 -5.21
CA GLY A 80 36.30 -29.16 -6.35
C GLY A 80 37.68 -28.73 -6.86
N GLY A 81 38.35 -27.75 -6.24
CA GLY A 81 39.65 -27.23 -6.67
C GLY A 81 39.64 -26.55 -8.04
N LYS A 82 38.45 -26.18 -8.54
CA LYS A 82 38.26 -25.64 -9.91
C LYS A 82 38.51 -24.13 -10.00
N LEU A 83 38.67 -23.46 -8.86
CA LEU A 83 38.87 -22.01 -8.79
C LEU A 83 40.33 -21.68 -8.49
N SER A 84 40.91 -20.81 -9.29
CA SER A 84 42.17 -20.13 -8.97
C SER A 84 41.96 -19.09 -7.85
N PRO A 85 43.01 -18.69 -7.10
CA PRO A 85 42.90 -17.68 -6.05
C PRO A 85 42.27 -16.35 -6.52
N LYS A 86 42.56 -15.95 -7.77
CA LYS A 86 41.97 -14.76 -8.39
C LYS A 86 40.47 -14.90 -8.62
N GLN A 87 40.02 -16.08 -9.06
CA GLN A 87 38.59 -16.36 -9.23
C GLN A 87 37.88 -16.41 -7.88
N VAL A 88 38.49 -17.05 -6.88
CA VAL A 88 37.97 -17.08 -5.50
C VAL A 88 37.72 -15.64 -5.02
N SER A 89 38.73 -14.77 -5.10
CA SER A 89 38.59 -13.36 -4.69
C SER A 89 37.47 -12.62 -5.45
N LYS A 90 37.35 -12.86 -6.77
CA LYS A 90 36.31 -12.24 -7.59
C LYS A 90 34.90 -12.71 -7.20
N GLU A 91 34.73 -14.01 -6.99
CA GLU A 91 33.44 -14.59 -6.60
C GLU A 91 33.05 -14.17 -5.18
N THR A 92 33.98 -14.18 -4.23
CA THR A 92 33.74 -13.65 -2.87
C THR A 92 33.28 -12.20 -2.90
N LYS A 93 33.94 -11.33 -3.69
CA LYS A 93 33.51 -9.93 -3.86
C LYS A 93 32.12 -9.82 -4.49
N SER A 94 31.77 -10.71 -5.41
CA SER A 94 30.44 -10.75 -6.01
C SER A 94 29.37 -11.12 -5.00
N ILE A 95 29.64 -12.14 -4.17
CA ILE A 95 28.76 -12.58 -3.08
C ILE A 95 28.56 -11.45 -2.07
N GLN A 96 29.64 -10.78 -1.64
CA GLN A 96 29.56 -9.63 -0.73
C GLN A 96 28.71 -8.47 -1.30
N LYS A 97 28.75 -8.23 -2.61
CA LYS A 97 27.90 -7.22 -3.25
C LYS A 97 26.43 -7.63 -3.21
N GLN A 98 26.13 -8.90 -3.42
CA GLN A 98 24.76 -9.43 -3.33
C GLN A 98 24.24 -9.36 -1.89
N GLU A 99 25.06 -9.70 -0.89
CA GLU A 99 24.71 -9.56 0.54
C GLU A 99 24.34 -8.11 0.88
N LYS A 100 25.13 -7.14 0.43
CA LYS A 100 24.82 -5.71 0.62
C LYS A 100 23.53 -5.27 -0.07
N GLN A 101 23.16 -5.89 -1.19
CA GLN A 101 21.89 -5.60 -1.86
C GLN A 101 20.71 -6.15 -1.05
N VAL A 102 20.84 -7.37 -0.53
CA VAL A 102 19.85 -7.98 0.37
C VAL A 102 19.66 -7.11 1.62
N GLU A 103 20.74 -6.71 2.28
CA GLU A 103 20.68 -5.87 3.49
C GLU A 103 19.99 -4.52 3.23
N LYS A 104 20.24 -3.89 2.07
CA LYS A 104 19.55 -2.65 1.69
C LYS A 104 18.05 -2.84 1.49
N LEU A 105 17.66 -3.92 0.81
CA LEU A 105 16.24 -4.25 0.61
C LEU A 105 15.55 -4.53 1.95
N GLU A 106 16.21 -5.25 2.87
CA GLU A 106 15.67 -5.50 4.21
C GLU A 106 15.41 -4.20 4.97
N LYS A 107 16.36 -3.25 4.94
CA LYS A 107 16.19 -1.92 5.57
C LYS A 107 15.10 -1.08 4.90
N GLU A 108 14.96 -1.16 3.58
CA GLU A 108 13.87 -0.46 2.87
C GLU A 108 12.50 -1.03 3.24
N ILE A 109 12.39 -2.35 3.34
CA ILE A 109 11.18 -3.05 3.79
C ILE A 109 10.84 -2.67 5.24
N GLU A 110 11.84 -2.66 6.13
CA GLU A 110 11.65 -2.27 7.53
C GLU A 110 11.10 -0.86 7.66
N LYS A 111 11.68 0.11 6.94
CA LYS A 111 11.17 1.49 6.90
C LYS A 111 9.76 1.58 6.36
N LEU A 112 9.43 0.85 5.29
CA LEU A 112 8.08 0.83 4.75
C LEU A 112 7.08 0.24 5.74
N LYS A 113 7.47 -0.80 6.49
CA LYS A 113 6.63 -1.37 7.56
C LYS A 113 6.42 -0.38 8.70
N GLU A 114 7.43 0.39 9.07
CA GLU A 114 7.30 1.46 10.06
C GLU A 114 6.38 2.59 9.56
N GLU A 115 6.54 3.06 8.33
CA GLU A 115 5.67 4.09 7.73
C GLU A 115 4.19 3.64 7.68
N ILE A 116 3.94 2.37 7.35
CA ILE A 116 2.59 1.79 7.35
C ILE A 116 2.03 1.71 8.77
N ARG A 117 2.84 1.26 9.76
CA ARG A 117 2.42 1.16 11.15
C ARG A 117 2.09 2.54 11.74
N GLU A 118 2.92 3.54 11.49
CA GLU A 118 2.69 4.91 11.98
C GLU A 118 1.36 5.48 11.43
N TYR A 119 1.04 5.18 10.17
CA TYR A 119 -0.25 5.55 9.60
C TYR A 119 -1.44 4.79 10.22
N GLU A 120 -1.27 3.50 10.55
CA GLU A 120 -2.31 2.68 11.17
C GLU A 120 -2.55 3.01 12.65
N GLU A 121 -1.51 3.40 13.39
CA GLU A 121 -1.59 3.76 14.81
C GLU A 121 -1.91 5.25 15.05
N GLY A 122 -1.58 6.12 14.09
CA GLY A 122 -1.83 7.57 14.15
C GLY A 122 -3.10 8.05 13.44
N GLY A 123 -3.86 7.12 12.82
CA GLY A 123 -5.14 7.37 12.14
C GLY A 123 -6.36 7.28 13.05
#